data_AF-A0A0N4ZL41-F1
#
_entry.id   AF-A0A0N4ZL41-F1
#
_cell.length_a   1.000
_cell.length_b   1.000
_cell.length_c   1.000
_cell.angle_alpha   90.00
_cell.angle_beta   90.00
_cell.angle_gamma   90.00
#
_symmetry.space_group_name_H-M   'P 1'
#
loop_
_entity.id
_entity.type
_entity.pdbx_description
1 polymer ?
#
loop_
_entity_poly.entity_id
_entity_poly.type
_entity_poly.pdbx_seq_one_letter_code
_entity_poly.pdbx_strand_id
1 'polypeptide(L)'
;MDTLDTLQKIGIGATGVVGSNLSASVIETVNVPVTDWTSAIVQVMAVVQYSAIVNQMRGKLGGSVFNKSKNANTVQRKQQQPIGARGFQSEVRNFFSKFQRAWKDLTMVQRTNWQVTANNNPTRDRFGNLTTLSGYNQFVKASMLAEYANAPLPTSPFTGAAPGTLMTFDSTVDISFYQLGSGSVGVTGTINAGINPFGTPFYLIIDVSVPVSAGVMSYHGRYTHVVGAVTTSFDDYSFDQELGTKYPMPIAGQKVFFRLRVVHVTSVKYSALVSDMRNKLNGSVLSKNRAGNYIRNKVTPVNPQTAAQQANRQQLGSMSSAWNGLTESQRQSWRGAVASFPYTDIFGDRKELDGKSLMIKLNLNLLNAGQSQIVSAPASVAIPELGITGGAAEISGNVELNITPATVPAGFSLLVYATPPVNGGVYFVKNKYRLLGTATAAAGVVDITALYTAKFGALSNGDLDKAVSVRCALVSNTTGQLGVGVDIRMIVRTA
;
A
#
# COMPACT_ATOMS: atom_id res chain seq x y z
N MET A 1 -52.44 31.86 -31.55
CA MET A 1 -51.96 31.35 -32.85
C MET A 1 -50.54 31.83 -33.01
N ASP A 2 -49.64 30.87 -32.93
CA ASP A 2 -48.24 30.81 -33.34
C ASP A 2 -47.32 32.02 -33.13
N THR A 3 -46.61 31.89 -32.02
CA THR A 3 -45.29 32.40 -31.76
C THR A 3 -44.19 31.60 -32.45
N LEU A 4 -43.08 32.29 -32.69
CA LEU A 4 -41.69 31.80 -32.61
C LEU A 4 -41.21 30.98 -33.81
N ASP A 5 -40.34 31.50 -34.68
CA ASP A 5 -38.96 31.89 -34.38
C ASP A 5 -38.19 30.77 -33.66
N THR A 6 -37.44 29.97 -34.42
CA THR A 6 -36.14 29.40 -34.01
C THR A 6 -35.46 28.69 -35.19
N LEU A 7 -34.66 29.47 -35.92
CA LEU A 7 -33.25 29.25 -36.18
C LEU A 7 -32.67 27.82 -36.30
N GLN A 8 -31.81 27.73 -37.32
CA GLN A 8 -30.63 26.87 -37.45
C GLN A 8 -30.84 25.38 -37.74
N LYS A 9 -30.54 25.00 -38.99
CA LYS A 9 -29.61 23.89 -39.29
C LYS A 9 -29.20 23.86 -40.78
N ILE A 10 -27.88 24.06 -40.99
CA ILE A 10 -27.02 23.36 -41.96
C ILE A 10 -27.09 23.82 -43.44
N GLY A 11 -25.92 24.21 -43.98
CA GLY A 11 -25.67 24.38 -45.43
C GLY A 11 -24.72 25.54 -45.73
N ILE A 12 -23.39 25.37 -45.60
CA ILE A 12 -22.46 25.08 -46.72
C ILE A 12 -22.66 26.06 -47.90
N GLY A 13 -21.78 27.07 -47.97
CA GLY A 13 -21.60 27.92 -49.15
C GLY A 13 -20.25 27.65 -49.79
N ALA A 14 -20.26 26.96 -50.94
CA ALA A 14 -19.12 26.83 -51.84
C ALA A 14 -19.32 27.77 -53.05
N THR A 15 -18.27 28.46 -53.47
CA THR A 15 -18.23 29.36 -54.63
C THR A 15 -17.07 29.02 -55.58
N GLY A 16 -17.40 28.77 -56.86
CA GLY A 16 -16.56 28.90 -58.09
C GLY A 16 -15.56 27.76 -58.38
N VAL A 17 -15.78 26.76 -59.27
CA VAL A 17 -15.79 26.72 -60.77
C VAL A 17 -14.41 27.10 -61.37
N VAL A 18 -13.68 26.26 -62.14
CA VAL A 18 -13.80 25.90 -63.58
C VAL A 18 -12.91 24.68 -63.95
N GLY A 19 -13.38 23.78 -64.85
CA GLY A 19 -12.51 23.02 -65.80
C GLY A 19 -12.38 21.50 -65.58
N SER A 20 -13.37 20.70 -65.98
CA SER A 20 -13.38 19.82 -67.17
C SER A 20 -12.53 18.53 -67.11
N ASN A 21 -13.17 17.38 -66.90
CA ASN A 21 -13.32 16.31 -67.91
C ASN A 21 -14.13 15.12 -67.39
N LEU A 22 -15.03 14.63 -68.25
CA LEU A 22 -15.94 13.47 -68.11
C LEU A 22 -15.20 12.20 -67.66
N SER A 23 -15.78 11.24 -66.90
CA SER A 23 -16.73 10.23 -67.42
C SER A 23 -17.24 9.31 -66.29
N ALA A 24 -18.53 8.93 -66.36
CA ALA A 24 -19.20 7.67 -65.94
C ALA A 24 -18.83 7.02 -64.58
N SER A 25 -19.71 7.05 -63.57
CA SER A 25 -20.74 6.03 -63.25
C SER A 25 -20.22 4.60 -63.04
N VAL A 26 -20.33 4.08 -61.81
CA VAL A 26 -21.24 2.99 -61.41
C VAL A 26 -21.07 2.82 -59.89
N ILE A 27 -22.19 2.91 -59.17
CA ILE A 27 -22.32 2.45 -57.79
C ILE A 27 -22.63 0.97 -57.88
N GLU A 28 -21.72 0.11 -57.45
CA GLU A 28 -22.05 -1.26 -57.06
C GLU A 28 -21.88 -1.38 -55.55
N THR A 29 -23.01 -1.47 -54.86
CA THR A 29 -23.09 -1.84 -53.45
C THR A 29 -22.99 -3.36 -53.38
N VAL A 30 -21.84 -3.90 -52.99
CA VAL A 30 -21.73 -5.31 -52.59
C VAL A 30 -21.64 -5.36 -51.07
N ASN A 31 -22.74 -5.80 -50.44
CA ASN A 31 -22.76 -6.22 -49.05
C ASN A 31 -21.99 -7.54 -48.93
N VAL A 32 -20.90 -7.55 -48.17
CA VAL A 32 -20.25 -8.79 -47.71
C VAL A 32 -20.36 -8.85 -46.18
N PRO A 33 -20.83 -9.97 -45.60
CA PRO A 33 -20.98 -10.09 -44.15
C PRO A 33 -19.62 -10.15 -43.45
N VAL A 34 -19.50 -9.42 -42.34
CA VAL A 34 -18.34 -9.45 -41.45
C VAL A 34 -18.40 -10.70 -40.58
N THR A 35 -17.46 -11.61 -40.79
CA THR A 35 -17.12 -12.69 -39.83
C THR A 35 -15.61 -12.75 -39.68
N ASP A 36 -15.10 -12.03 -38.68
CA ASP A 36 -14.10 -12.50 -37.70
C ASP A 36 -13.29 -11.33 -37.10
N TRP A 37 -13.57 -11.04 -35.83
CA TRP A 37 -12.75 -10.16 -34.99
C TRP A 37 -11.69 -10.98 -34.27
N THR A 38 -10.59 -11.32 -34.94
CA THR A 38 -9.36 -11.70 -34.21
C THR A 38 -8.11 -11.13 -34.87
N SER A 39 -7.33 -10.41 -34.05
CA SER A 39 -5.92 -10.04 -34.24
C SER A 39 -5.52 -8.99 -35.31
N ALA A 40 -5.52 -7.72 -34.91
CA ALA A 40 -4.44 -6.79 -35.26
C ALA A 40 -4.42 -5.60 -34.29
N ILE A 41 -3.56 -5.67 -33.27
CA ILE A 41 -3.09 -4.47 -32.57
C ILE A 41 -2.26 -3.69 -33.59
N VAL A 42 -2.90 -2.76 -34.31
CA VAL A 42 -2.18 -1.80 -35.15
C VAL A 42 -1.53 -0.79 -34.21
N GLN A 43 -0.24 -0.99 -34.00
CA GLN A 43 0.69 -0.02 -33.45
C GLN A 43 0.52 1.29 -34.23
N VAL A 44 0.17 2.38 -33.54
CA VAL A 44 0.08 3.71 -34.15
C VAL A 44 1.47 4.11 -34.66
N MET A 45 1.72 3.89 -35.96
CA MET A 45 2.87 4.45 -36.65
C MET A 45 2.52 5.88 -37.06
N ALA A 46 3.15 6.87 -36.44
CA ALA A 46 3.08 8.24 -36.91
C ALA A 46 3.80 8.34 -38.27
N VAL A 47 3.02 8.57 -39.33
CA VAL A 47 3.57 8.90 -40.66
C VAL A 47 3.91 10.39 -40.65
N VAL A 48 5.21 10.71 -40.66
CA VAL A 48 5.71 12.10 -40.71
C VAL A 48 6.17 12.38 -42.14
N GLN A 49 5.51 13.32 -42.81
CA GLN A 49 5.89 13.80 -44.13
C GLN A 49 7.00 14.86 -43.96
N TYR A 50 8.18 14.60 -44.52
CA TYR A 50 9.32 15.53 -44.49
C TYR A 50 9.00 16.74 -45.39
N SER A 51 9.07 17.96 -44.85
CA SER A 51 8.95 19.21 -45.61
C SER A 51 10.31 19.68 -46.15
N ALA A 52 10.29 20.64 -47.08
CA ALA A 52 11.37 21.08 -47.97
C ALA A 52 12.70 21.54 -47.34
N ILE A 53 12.86 21.51 -46.01
CA ILE A 53 14.03 22.08 -45.31
C ILE A 53 14.94 21.01 -44.67
N VAL A 54 14.42 19.82 -44.34
CA VAL A 54 15.21 18.79 -43.64
C VAL A 54 15.15 17.47 -44.37
N ASN A 55 16.18 17.19 -45.18
CA ASN A 55 16.29 15.97 -45.99
C ASN A 55 16.68 14.70 -45.20
N GLN A 56 17.23 14.84 -43.99
CA GLN A 56 17.63 13.69 -43.17
C GLN A 56 17.81 14.04 -41.70
N MET A 57 17.47 13.09 -40.81
CA MET A 57 17.81 13.13 -39.39
C MET A 57 18.47 11.81 -38.99
N ARG A 58 19.72 11.87 -38.50
CA ARG A 58 20.48 10.72 -37.97
C ARG A 58 21.19 11.18 -36.69
N GLY A 59 21.20 10.36 -35.65
CA GLY A 59 21.94 10.66 -34.42
C GLY A 59 21.16 10.43 -33.13
N LYS A 60 21.56 11.10 -32.06
CA LYS A 60 21.01 10.94 -30.70
C LYS A 60 20.55 12.29 -30.17
N LEU A 61 19.32 12.37 -29.67
CA LEU A 61 18.78 13.56 -28.98
C LEU A 61 17.94 13.12 -27.79
N GLY A 62 18.23 13.63 -26.59
CA GLY A 62 17.36 13.46 -25.42
C GLY A 62 17.03 12.02 -25.01
N GLY A 63 17.92 11.05 -25.27
CA GLY A 63 17.67 9.64 -24.98
C GLY A 63 16.93 8.87 -26.09
N SER A 64 16.64 9.53 -27.22
CA SER A 64 16.13 8.90 -28.44
C SER A 64 17.24 8.78 -29.48
N VAL A 65 17.20 7.70 -30.25
CA VAL A 65 18.12 7.37 -31.34
C VAL A 65 17.32 7.38 -32.64
N PHE A 66 17.74 8.23 -33.58
CA PHE A 66 17.16 8.34 -34.91
C PHE A 66 17.99 7.48 -35.87
N ASN A 67 17.38 6.43 -36.40
CA ASN A 67 18.02 5.48 -37.28
C ASN A 67 17.32 5.43 -38.65
N LYS A 68 18.11 5.32 -39.71
CA LYS A 68 17.62 5.12 -41.08
C LYS A 68 17.92 3.70 -41.50
N SER A 69 16.88 2.92 -41.73
CA SER A 69 16.96 1.63 -42.42
C SER A 69 16.71 1.81 -43.92
N LYS A 70 16.96 0.77 -44.71
CA LYS A 70 16.72 0.77 -46.16
C LYS A 70 15.27 1.14 -46.52
N ASN A 71 14.31 0.84 -45.64
CA ASN A 71 12.88 0.93 -45.92
C ASN A 71 12.12 1.91 -45.01
N ALA A 72 12.74 2.43 -43.94
CA ALA A 72 12.07 3.31 -42.98
C ALA A 72 13.06 4.06 -42.09
N ASN A 73 12.65 5.25 -41.64
CA ASN A 73 13.29 5.95 -40.54
C ASN A 73 12.59 5.57 -39.23
N THR A 74 13.35 5.14 -38.23
CA THR A 74 12.84 4.70 -36.93
C THR A 74 13.42 5.55 -35.80
N VAL A 75 12.62 5.79 -34.78
CA VAL A 75 13.05 6.44 -33.53
C VAL A 75 12.91 5.43 -32.40
N GLN A 76 14.01 5.14 -31.72
CA GLN A 76 14.06 4.18 -30.62
C GLN A 76 14.64 4.83 -29.37
N ARG A 77 14.23 4.37 -28.18
CA ARG A 77 14.89 4.77 -26.94
C ARG A 77 16.30 4.19 -26.89
N LYS A 78 17.27 4.99 -26.43
CA LYS A 78 18.67 4.58 -26.28
C LYS A 78 18.77 3.43 -25.27
N GLN A 79 19.07 2.23 -25.77
CA GLN A 79 19.34 1.07 -24.94
C GLN A 79 20.62 1.32 -24.13
N GLN A 80 20.56 1.15 -22.80
CA GLN A 80 21.75 1.14 -21.97
C GLN A 80 22.58 -0.07 -22.35
N GLN A 81 23.87 0.13 -22.65
CA GLN A 81 24.75 -1.00 -22.95
C GLN A 81 24.85 -1.91 -21.72
N PRO A 82 24.73 -3.24 -21.89
CA PRO A 82 24.98 -4.17 -20.80
C PRO A 82 26.42 -4.00 -20.34
N ILE A 83 26.62 -3.65 -19.07
CA ILE A 83 27.96 -3.64 -18.47
C ILE A 83 28.44 -5.08 -18.45
N GLY A 84 29.55 -5.37 -19.14
CA GLY A 84 30.13 -6.70 -19.24
C GLY A 84 30.37 -7.36 -17.88
N ALA A 85 30.41 -8.70 -17.88
CA ALA A 85 30.53 -9.51 -16.67
C ALA A 85 31.80 -9.13 -15.88
N ARG A 86 31.62 -8.59 -14.67
CA ARG A 86 32.71 -8.31 -13.74
C ARG A 86 33.06 -9.60 -13.00
N GLY A 87 34.35 -9.91 -12.83
CA GLY A 87 34.87 -11.23 -12.44
C GLY A 87 34.30 -11.88 -11.17
N PHE A 88 33.69 -11.13 -10.26
CA PHE A 88 33.07 -11.65 -9.03
C PHE A 88 31.56 -11.94 -9.15
N GLN A 89 30.96 -11.68 -10.32
CA GLN A 89 29.52 -11.92 -10.53
C GLN A 89 29.14 -13.41 -10.53
N SER A 90 30.06 -14.31 -10.87
CA SER A 90 29.82 -15.76 -10.83
C SER A 90 29.73 -16.27 -9.40
N GLU A 91 30.67 -15.89 -8.54
CA GLU A 91 30.67 -16.22 -7.11
C GLU A 91 29.44 -15.67 -6.39
N VAL A 92 29.11 -14.39 -6.62
CA VAL A 92 27.90 -13.79 -6.05
C VAL A 92 26.66 -14.55 -6.50
N ARG A 93 26.55 -14.92 -7.78
CA ARG A 93 25.43 -15.74 -8.28
C ARG A 93 25.38 -17.12 -7.63
N ASN A 94 26.53 -17.76 -7.38
CA ASN A 94 26.61 -19.03 -6.67
C ASN A 94 26.13 -18.90 -5.22
N PHE A 95 26.55 -17.84 -4.50
CA PHE A 95 26.08 -17.54 -3.15
C PHE A 95 24.57 -17.31 -3.10
N PHE A 96 24.04 -16.45 -3.98
CA PHE A 96 22.59 -16.22 -4.05
C PHE A 96 21.81 -17.51 -4.36
N SER A 97 22.32 -18.37 -5.24
CA SER A 97 21.72 -19.67 -5.53
C SER A 97 21.73 -20.59 -4.31
N LYS A 98 22.83 -20.63 -3.57
CA LYS A 98 22.96 -21.38 -2.30
C LYS A 98 21.98 -20.87 -1.25
N PHE A 99 21.89 -19.55 -1.06
CA PHE A 99 20.97 -18.94 -0.09
C PHE A 99 19.51 -19.20 -0.45
N GLN A 100 19.17 -19.12 -1.74
CA GLN A 100 17.81 -19.39 -2.19
C GLN A 100 17.37 -20.83 -1.89
N ARG A 101 18.27 -21.81 -2.03
CA ARG A 101 18.01 -23.20 -1.61
C ARG A 101 17.84 -23.29 -0.10
N ALA A 102 18.80 -22.79 0.66
CA ALA A 102 18.74 -22.81 2.13
C ALA A 102 17.46 -22.15 2.69
N TRP A 103 17.01 -21.04 2.10
CA TRP A 103 15.74 -20.40 2.47
C TRP A 103 14.53 -21.31 2.24
N LYS A 104 14.53 -22.07 1.14
CA LYS A 104 13.46 -23.04 0.84
C LYS A 104 13.44 -24.20 1.83
N ASP A 105 14.59 -24.54 2.40
CA ASP A 105 14.70 -25.61 3.39
C ASP A 105 14.32 -25.15 4.81
N LEU A 106 14.21 -23.83 5.05
CA LEU A 106 13.71 -23.31 6.33
C LEU A 106 12.23 -23.64 6.54
N THR A 107 11.91 -23.99 7.78
CA THR A 107 10.53 -24.16 8.26
C THR A 107 9.75 -22.84 8.27
N MET A 108 8.42 -22.93 8.30
CA MET A 108 7.55 -21.74 8.34
C MET A 108 7.80 -20.88 9.59
N VAL A 109 8.09 -21.50 10.74
CA VAL A 109 8.43 -20.79 11.98
C VAL A 109 9.74 -20.03 11.83
N GLN A 110 10.78 -20.65 11.28
CA GLN A 110 12.07 -20.00 11.03
C GLN A 110 11.94 -18.80 10.08
N ARG A 111 11.20 -18.95 8.97
CA ARG A 111 10.92 -17.83 8.06
C ARG A 111 10.14 -16.70 8.74
N THR A 112 9.22 -17.04 9.63
CA THR A 112 8.48 -16.07 10.44
C THR A 112 9.42 -15.33 11.39
N ASN A 113 10.35 -16.03 12.06
CA ASN A 113 11.36 -15.39 12.92
C ASN A 113 12.23 -14.41 12.14
N TRP A 114 12.65 -14.78 10.91
CA TRP A 114 13.36 -13.88 10.00
C TRP A 114 12.54 -12.65 9.62
N GLN A 115 11.24 -12.81 9.37
CA GLN A 115 10.34 -11.69 9.07
C GLN A 115 10.14 -10.76 10.27
N VAL A 116 9.95 -11.32 11.47
CA VAL A 116 9.86 -10.55 12.73
C VAL A 116 11.16 -9.77 12.96
N THR A 117 12.30 -10.41 12.74
CA THR A 117 13.61 -9.77 12.87
C THR A 117 13.76 -8.65 11.87
N ALA A 118 13.41 -8.86 10.60
CA ALA A 118 13.48 -7.81 9.58
C ALA A 118 12.61 -6.59 9.95
N ASN A 119 11.41 -6.82 10.49
CA ASN A 119 10.53 -5.76 10.97
C ASN A 119 11.11 -4.96 12.14
N ASN A 120 11.87 -5.62 13.02
CA ASN A 120 12.52 -5.00 14.17
C ASN A 120 13.87 -4.35 13.83
N ASN A 121 14.39 -4.56 12.62
CA ASN A 121 15.74 -4.17 12.16
C ASN A 121 15.69 -3.33 10.86
N PRO A 122 15.06 -2.14 10.83
CA PRO A 122 15.05 -1.33 9.62
C PRO A 122 16.47 -0.86 9.28
N THR A 123 16.87 -1.03 8.02
CA THR A 123 18.17 -0.63 7.49
C THR A 123 18.11 0.76 6.87
N ARG A 124 19.18 1.56 6.94
CA ARG A 124 19.24 2.85 6.25
C ARG A 124 19.52 2.67 4.75
N ASP A 125 18.80 3.40 3.92
CA ASP A 125 19.12 3.54 2.51
C ASP A 125 20.30 4.53 2.30
N ARG A 126 20.71 4.71 1.04
CA ARG A 126 21.80 5.62 0.67
C ARG A 126 21.52 7.11 1.00
N PHE A 127 20.29 7.44 1.33
CA PHE A 127 19.82 8.78 1.68
C PHE A 127 19.55 8.91 3.19
N GLY A 128 19.86 7.87 3.98
CA GLY A 128 19.66 7.85 5.42
C GLY A 128 18.25 7.48 5.87
N ASN A 129 17.32 7.24 4.95
CA ASN A 129 15.94 6.84 5.28
C ASN A 129 15.90 5.40 5.78
N LEU A 130 15.02 5.12 6.74
CA LEU A 130 14.82 3.77 7.23
C LEU A 130 13.96 2.95 6.26
N THR A 131 14.45 1.77 5.90
CA THR A 131 13.80 0.81 5.01
C THR A 131 13.76 -0.57 5.69
N THR A 132 12.56 -1.13 5.79
CA THR A 132 12.38 -2.47 6.37
C THR A 132 12.59 -3.51 5.28
N LEU A 133 13.52 -4.43 5.51
CA LEU A 133 13.77 -5.56 4.60
C LEU A 133 12.66 -6.62 4.74
N SER A 134 12.46 -7.45 3.72
CA SER A 134 11.68 -8.68 3.88
C SER A 134 12.45 -9.70 4.71
N GLY A 135 11.76 -10.69 5.30
CA GLY A 135 12.42 -11.78 6.04
C GLY A 135 13.44 -12.53 5.16
N TYR A 136 13.12 -12.75 3.89
CA TYR A 136 14.05 -13.32 2.91
C TYR A 136 15.28 -12.43 2.69
N ASN A 137 15.09 -11.13 2.48
CA ASN A 137 16.21 -10.19 2.26
C ASN A 137 17.08 -10.07 3.52
N GLN A 138 16.48 -10.14 4.71
CA GLN A 138 17.19 -10.15 5.98
C GLN A 138 18.00 -11.45 6.14
N PHE A 139 17.44 -12.61 5.79
CA PHE A 139 18.14 -13.88 5.76
C PHE A 139 19.30 -13.87 4.76
N VAL A 140 19.09 -13.37 3.54
CA VAL A 140 20.16 -13.23 2.52
C VAL A 140 21.28 -12.35 3.05
N LYS A 141 20.95 -11.22 3.69
CA LYS A 141 21.95 -10.33 4.30
C LYS A 141 22.76 -11.05 5.38
N ALA A 142 22.09 -11.78 6.28
CA ALA A 142 22.76 -12.54 7.33
C ALA A 142 23.59 -13.70 6.77
N SER A 143 23.08 -14.38 5.75
CA SER A 143 23.75 -15.50 5.09
C SER A 143 25.02 -15.04 4.36
N MET A 144 24.97 -13.87 3.72
CA MET A 144 26.17 -13.27 3.11
C MET A 144 27.25 -12.99 4.16
N LEU A 145 26.85 -12.49 5.33
CA LEU A 145 27.79 -12.27 6.43
C LEU A 145 28.32 -13.59 7.00
N ALA A 146 27.49 -14.63 7.07
CA ALA A 146 27.91 -15.97 7.49
C ALA A 146 28.95 -16.56 6.52
N GLU A 147 28.75 -16.48 5.21
CA GLU A 147 29.77 -16.93 4.23
C GLU A 147 31.09 -16.16 4.39
N TYR A 148 31.03 -14.84 4.54
CA TYR A 148 32.22 -14.03 4.80
C TYR A 148 32.84 -14.27 6.17
N ALA A 149 32.15 -14.91 7.10
CA ALA A 149 32.68 -15.30 8.40
C ALA A 149 33.11 -16.79 8.43
N ASN A 150 33.05 -17.47 7.28
CA ASN A 150 33.21 -18.93 7.16
C ASN A 150 32.31 -19.71 8.14
N ALA A 151 31.08 -19.23 8.33
CA ALA A 151 30.09 -19.77 9.25
C ALA A 151 29.02 -20.59 8.51
N PRO A 152 28.40 -21.59 9.17
CA PRO A 152 27.23 -22.27 8.60
C PRO A 152 26.08 -21.28 8.38
N LEU A 153 25.24 -21.57 7.38
CA LEU A 153 24.09 -20.71 7.06
C LEU A 153 23.10 -20.66 8.24
N PRO A 154 22.62 -19.47 8.61
CA PRO A 154 21.82 -19.32 9.81
C PRO A 154 20.39 -19.84 9.59
N THR A 155 19.95 -20.79 10.41
CA THR A 155 18.59 -21.34 10.35
C THR A 155 17.58 -20.46 11.10
N SER A 156 18.05 -19.59 12.00
CA SER A 156 17.26 -18.61 12.74
C SER A 156 18.06 -17.31 12.85
N PRO A 157 17.39 -16.15 12.95
CA PRO A 157 18.06 -14.91 13.32
C PRO A 157 18.74 -15.05 14.69
N PHE A 158 19.92 -14.46 14.84
CA PHE A 158 20.61 -14.33 16.12
C PHE A 158 19.79 -13.45 17.06
N THR A 159 19.88 -13.69 18.37
CA THR A 159 19.11 -12.97 19.39
C THR A 159 19.96 -12.22 20.40
N GLY A 160 21.27 -12.50 20.49
CA GLY A 160 22.19 -11.80 21.40
C GLY A 160 22.44 -10.36 20.98
N ALA A 161 22.56 -9.42 21.91
CA ALA A 161 22.81 -8.00 21.60
C ALA A 161 24.12 -7.80 20.83
N ALA A 162 24.24 -6.72 20.05
CA ALA A 162 25.51 -6.36 19.43
C ALA A 162 26.57 -6.09 20.53
N PRO A 163 27.82 -6.50 20.33
CA PRO A 163 28.88 -6.25 21.30
C PRO A 163 29.03 -4.74 21.58
N GLY A 164 28.88 -4.36 22.85
CA GLY A 164 28.94 -2.96 23.29
C GLY A 164 30.36 -2.46 23.59
N THR A 165 31.36 -3.34 23.55
CA THR A 165 32.76 -3.02 23.85
C THR A 165 33.48 -2.55 22.58
N LEU A 166 34.31 -1.52 22.71
CA LEU A 166 35.16 -1.03 21.63
C LEU A 166 36.20 -2.10 21.28
N MET A 167 36.33 -2.41 19.98
CA MET A 167 37.47 -3.14 19.44
C MET A 167 38.70 -2.23 19.50
N THR A 168 39.82 -2.76 19.97
CA THR A 168 41.10 -2.04 19.94
C THR A 168 41.96 -2.62 18.83
N PHE A 169 42.24 -1.81 17.81
CA PHE A 169 43.24 -2.15 16.78
C PHE A 169 44.60 -1.65 17.24
N ASP A 170 45.60 -2.53 17.26
CA ASP A 170 46.94 -2.20 17.73
C ASP A 170 47.90 -1.99 16.55
N SER A 171 48.13 -3.02 15.75
CA SER A 171 49.08 -2.94 14.63
C SER A 171 48.87 -4.03 13.57
N THR A 172 49.50 -3.86 12.41
CA THR A 172 49.70 -4.93 11.42
C THR A 172 51.18 -5.31 11.38
N VAL A 173 51.47 -6.61 11.34
CA VAL A 173 52.84 -7.14 11.33
C VAL A 173 53.03 -8.01 10.10
N ASP A 174 54.19 -7.88 9.45
CA ASP A 174 54.65 -8.72 8.34
C ASP A 174 53.65 -8.89 7.17
N ILE A 175 52.89 -7.83 6.87
CA ILE A 175 51.98 -7.83 5.71
C ILE A 175 52.80 -7.88 4.43
N SER A 176 52.64 -8.97 3.67
CA SER A 176 53.27 -9.14 2.36
C SER A 176 52.26 -9.63 1.32
N PHE A 177 52.47 -9.19 0.08
CA PHE A 177 51.70 -9.62 -1.07
C PHE A 177 52.60 -10.42 -2.00
N TYR A 178 52.08 -11.49 -2.57
CA TYR A 178 52.83 -12.36 -3.48
C TYR A 178 51.96 -12.77 -4.66
N GLN A 179 52.60 -13.17 -5.75
CA GLN A 179 51.90 -13.65 -6.95
C GLN A 179 51.96 -15.17 -7.01
N LEU A 180 50.80 -15.81 -7.20
CA LEU A 180 50.72 -17.25 -7.38
C LEU A 180 50.98 -17.62 -8.84
N GLY A 181 51.37 -18.88 -9.08
CA GLY A 181 51.55 -19.41 -10.45
C GLY A 181 50.29 -19.36 -11.32
N SER A 182 49.10 -19.22 -10.71
CA SER A 182 47.82 -19.00 -11.38
C SER A 182 47.61 -17.58 -11.90
N GLY A 183 48.51 -16.64 -11.58
CA GLY A 183 48.35 -15.20 -11.84
C GLY A 183 47.48 -14.47 -10.83
N SER A 184 47.03 -15.14 -9.77
CA SER A 184 46.34 -14.51 -8.63
C SER A 184 47.32 -13.81 -7.70
N VAL A 185 46.80 -12.82 -6.97
CA VAL A 185 47.54 -12.17 -5.88
C VAL A 185 47.14 -12.82 -4.56
N GLY A 186 48.13 -13.20 -3.76
CA GLY A 186 47.98 -13.63 -2.37
C GLY A 186 48.43 -12.55 -1.40
N VAL A 187 47.94 -12.63 -0.18
CA VAL A 187 48.34 -11.77 0.94
C VAL A 187 48.55 -12.62 2.18
N THR A 188 49.63 -12.35 2.90
CA THR A 188 49.93 -12.97 4.20
C THR A 188 50.37 -11.91 5.21
N GLY A 189 50.21 -12.22 6.49
CA GLY A 189 50.70 -11.43 7.62
C GLY A 189 49.77 -11.55 8.82
N THR A 190 49.99 -10.69 9.81
CA THR A 190 49.28 -10.74 11.09
C THR A 190 48.60 -9.41 11.39
N ILE A 191 47.36 -9.47 11.86
CA ILE A 191 46.64 -8.34 12.44
C ILE A 191 46.59 -8.51 13.95
N ASN A 192 47.17 -7.55 14.66
CA ASN A 192 47.13 -7.48 16.11
C ASN A 192 45.96 -6.59 16.51
N ALA A 193 44.91 -7.21 17.02
CA ALA A 193 43.76 -6.50 17.57
C ALA A 193 43.18 -7.30 18.73
N GLY A 194 42.73 -6.57 19.75
CA GLY A 194 42.15 -7.15 20.95
C GLY A 194 40.65 -6.92 21.01
N ILE A 195 39.90 -7.99 21.24
CA ILE A 195 38.48 -7.93 21.57
C ILE A 195 38.24 -8.77 22.82
N ASN A 196 37.95 -8.10 23.93
CA ASN A 196 37.58 -8.76 25.19
C ASN A 196 36.45 -9.77 24.97
N PRO A 197 36.51 -10.94 25.63
CA PRO A 197 35.56 -12.02 25.41
C PRO A 197 34.12 -11.56 25.65
N PHE A 198 33.25 -11.83 24.68
CA PHE A 198 31.81 -11.72 24.85
C PHE A 198 31.23 -13.05 25.33
N GLY A 199 30.15 -12.97 26.10
CA GLY A 199 29.34 -14.16 26.45
C GLY A 199 28.60 -14.78 25.26
N THR A 200 28.69 -14.20 24.05
CA THR A 200 28.00 -14.67 22.83
C THR A 200 28.90 -14.58 21.60
N PRO A 201 28.85 -15.57 20.67
CA PRO A 201 29.70 -15.60 19.49
C PRO A 201 29.32 -14.51 18.47
N PHE A 202 30.32 -13.86 17.86
CA PHE A 202 30.14 -12.84 16.83
C PHE A 202 30.91 -13.20 15.55
N TYR A 203 30.57 -12.54 14.45
CA TYR A 203 31.31 -12.65 13.20
C TYR A 203 32.40 -11.58 13.16
N LEU A 204 33.62 -12.03 12.94
CA LEU A 204 34.75 -11.18 12.62
C LEU A 204 35.03 -11.29 11.12
N ILE A 205 35.16 -10.15 10.46
CA ILE A 205 35.50 -10.08 9.05
C ILE A 205 36.63 -9.08 8.84
N ILE A 206 37.67 -9.52 8.15
CA ILE A 206 38.81 -8.72 7.75
C ILE A 206 38.76 -8.53 6.23
N ASP A 207 38.85 -7.28 5.79
CA ASP A 207 38.94 -6.95 4.38
C ASP A 207 40.15 -6.05 4.09
N VAL A 208 40.63 -6.10 2.85
CA VAL A 208 41.72 -5.25 2.33
C VAL A 208 41.21 -4.37 1.20
N SER A 209 41.61 -3.10 1.16
CA SER A 209 41.30 -2.20 0.05
C SER A 209 42.07 -2.59 -1.21
N VAL A 210 41.69 -2.06 -2.37
CA VAL A 210 42.64 -2.03 -3.50
C VAL A 210 43.84 -1.12 -3.14
N PRO A 211 45.00 -1.31 -3.77
CA PRO A 211 46.15 -0.41 -3.60
C PRO A 211 45.78 1.01 -4.04
N VAL A 212 46.18 1.98 -3.24
CA VAL A 212 45.96 3.41 -3.47
C VAL A 212 47.25 4.20 -3.34
N SER A 213 47.26 5.45 -3.81
CA SER A 213 48.44 6.31 -3.71
C SER A 213 48.81 6.60 -2.25
N ALA A 214 50.10 6.84 -1.99
CA ALA A 214 50.63 7.13 -0.66
C ALA A 214 49.93 8.29 0.08
N GLY A 215 49.39 9.26 -0.65
CA GLY A 215 48.73 10.44 -0.08
C GLY A 215 47.30 10.19 0.43
N VAL A 216 46.71 9.02 0.16
CA VAL A 216 45.36 8.70 0.66
C VAL A 216 45.46 8.39 2.16
N MET A 217 44.69 9.11 2.97
CA MET A 217 44.66 8.97 4.43
C MET A 217 43.40 8.26 4.94
N SER A 218 42.34 8.23 4.14
CA SER A 218 41.10 7.50 4.43
C SER A 218 40.56 6.88 3.15
N TYR A 219 39.95 5.70 3.27
CA TYR A 219 39.46 4.95 2.13
C TYR A 219 38.01 4.53 2.35
N HIS A 220 37.13 4.92 1.42
CA HIS A 220 35.71 4.58 1.41
C HIS A 220 35.31 3.79 0.16
N GLY A 221 36.30 3.27 -0.57
CA GLY A 221 36.09 2.56 -1.82
C GLY A 221 35.79 1.07 -1.62
N ARG A 222 36.10 0.30 -2.65
CA ARG A 222 35.92 -1.15 -2.69
C ARG A 222 36.91 -1.89 -1.79
N TYR A 223 36.41 -2.85 -1.02
CA TYR A 223 37.20 -3.78 -0.23
C TYR A 223 37.05 -5.21 -0.78
N THR A 224 38.10 -6.01 -0.58
CA THR A 224 38.18 -7.43 -0.92
C THR A 224 38.27 -8.23 0.38
N HIS A 225 37.48 -9.28 0.50
CA HIS A 225 37.49 -10.14 1.68
C HIS A 225 38.83 -10.87 1.81
N VAL A 226 39.37 -10.92 3.03
CA VAL A 226 40.61 -11.64 3.35
C VAL A 226 40.27 -12.83 4.22
N VAL A 227 39.69 -12.59 5.40
CA VAL A 227 39.40 -13.68 6.32
C VAL A 227 38.17 -13.41 7.17
N GLY A 228 37.56 -14.49 7.61
CA GLY A 228 36.35 -14.49 8.41
C GLY A 228 36.41 -15.56 9.49
N ALA A 229 35.90 -15.25 10.67
CA ALA A 229 35.80 -16.20 11.76
C ALA A 229 34.53 -15.96 12.59
N VAL A 230 34.03 -17.04 13.21
CA VAL A 230 33.05 -16.97 14.30
C VAL A 230 33.82 -17.16 15.60
N THR A 231 33.76 -16.18 16.50
CA THR A 231 34.51 -16.26 17.74
C THR A 231 33.81 -15.54 18.89
N THR A 232 34.19 -15.84 20.12
CA THR A 232 33.75 -15.13 21.33
C THR A 232 34.79 -14.14 21.84
N SER A 233 36.04 -14.26 21.42
CA SER A 233 37.14 -13.31 21.68
C SER A 233 38.03 -13.21 20.44
N PHE A 234 38.82 -12.15 20.32
CA PHE A 234 39.79 -12.06 19.24
C PHE A 234 41.09 -11.47 19.76
N ASP A 235 42.16 -12.18 19.48
CA ASP A 235 43.55 -11.77 19.67
C ASP A 235 44.24 -11.81 18.31
N ASP A 236 45.57 -11.72 18.29
CA ASP A 236 46.39 -11.72 17.07
C ASP A 236 46.01 -12.84 16.09
N TYR A 237 45.84 -12.45 14.83
CA TYR A 237 45.41 -13.38 13.78
C TYR A 237 46.32 -13.33 12.57
N SER A 238 46.97 -14.46 12.32
CA SER A 238 47.79 -14.68 11.14
C SER A 238 46.96 -15.28 10.02
N PHE A 239 47.13 -14.76 8.81
CA PHE A 239 46.41 -15.23 7.63
C PHE A 239 47.35 -15.45 6.45
N ASP A 240 46.92 -16.34 5.56
CA ASP A 240 47.48 -16.52 4.23
C ASP A 240 46.31 -16.77 3.27
N GLN A 241 46.03 -15.81 2.39
CA GLN A 241 44.81 -15.81 1.58
C GLN A 241 45.07 -15.38 0.13
N GLU A 242 44.49 -16.13 -0.81
CA GLU A 242 44.38 -15.74 -2.21
C GLU A 242 43.25 -14.72 -2.42
N LEU A 243 43.57 -13.54 -2.96
CA LEU A 243 42.64 -12.45 -3.31
C LEU A 243 42.10 -12.57 -4.75
N GLY A 244 42.70 -13.46 -5.55
CA GLY A 244 42.31 -13.80 -6.91
C GLY A 244 42.96 -12.95 -8.01
N THR A 245 42.80 -13.40 -9.25
CA THR A 245 43.41 -12.81 -10.48
C THR A 245 42.97 -11.39 -10.82
N LYS A 246 41.92 -10.88 -10.17
CA LYS A 246 41.37 -9.54 -10.41
C LYS A 246 41.80 -8.52 -9.36
N TYR A 247 42.48 -8.95 -8.31
CA TYR A 247 43.06 -8.04 -7.35
C TYR A 247 44.37 -7.48 -7.94
N PRO A 248 44.55 -6.15 -8.02
CA PRO A 248 45.77 -5.57 -8.55
C PRO A 248 46.92 -5.72 -7.54
N MET A 249 48.08 -6.20 -8.02
CA MET A 249 49.29 -6.31 -7.20
C MET A 249 49.73 -4.91 -6.72
N PRO A 250 49.89 -4.69 -5.40
CA PRO A 250 50.44 -3.45 -4.90
C PRO A 250 51.87 -3.23 -5.42
N ILE A 251 52.18 -2.02 -5.84
CA ILE A 251 53.54 -1.62 -6.22
C ILE A 251 54.18 -0.76 -5.11
N ALA A 252 55.51 -0.67 -5.11
CA ALA A 252 56.24 0.12 -4.14
C ALA A 252 55.73 1.57 -4.09
N GLY A 253 55.52 2.09 -2.88
CA GLY A 253 54.97 3.43 -2.64
C GLY A 253 53.44 3.52 -2.66
N GLN A 254 52.72 2.43 -2.92
CA GLN A 254 51.28 2.37 -2.68
C GLN A 254 50.94 1.95 -1.25
N LYS A 255 49.75 2.33 -0.80
CA LYS A 255 49.17 1.92 0.48
C LYS A 255 47.99 1.00 0.26
N VAL A 256 47.75 0.12 1.23
CA VAL A 256 46.53 -0.67 1.37
C VAL A 256 45.92 -0.40 2.73
N PHE A 257 44.60 -0.42 2.81
CA PHE A 257 43.84 -0.23 4.03
C PHE A 257 43.21 -1.55 4.45
N PHE A 258 43.48 -1.98 5.67
CA PHE A 258 42.74 -3.07 6.30
C PHE A 258 41.52 -2.51 7.01
N ARG A 259 40.42 -3.27 6.94
CA ARG A 259 39.20 -2.97 7.67
C ARG A 259 38.80 -4.20 8.46
N LEU A 260 38.74 -4.03 9.77
CA LEU A 260 38.21 -5.01 10.71
C LEU A 260 36.74 -4.69 10.98
N ARG A 261 35.87 -5.70 10.89
CA ARG A 261 34.44 -5.58 11.16
C ARG A 261 34.03 -6.64 12.15
N VAL A 262 33.52 -6.20 13.29
CA VAL A 262 32.72 -7.04 14.19
C VAL A 262 31.28 -6.89 13.79
N VAL A 263 30.64 -8.01 13.47
CA VAL A 263 29.26 -8.04 13.04
C VAL A 263 28.50 -9.04 13.89
N HIS A 264 27.48 -8.54 14.56
CA HIS A 264 26.43 -9.37 15.14
C HIS A 264 25.14 -9.04 14.39
N VAL A 265 24.39 -10.06 13.96
CA VAL A 265 23.10 -9.82 13.29
C VAL A 265 22.02 -9.69 14.34
N THR A 266 21.97 -8.54 15.01
CA THR A 266 20.86 -8.15 15.89
C THR A 266 20.70 -6.65 16.02
N SER A 267 19.43 -6.26 16.16
CA SER A 267 18.92 -4.89 16.27
C SER A 267 19.36 -4.19 17.53
N VAL A 268 19.72 -2.93 17.37
CA VAL A 268 19.58 -1.93 18.42
C VAL A 268 18.16 -1.35 18.35
N LYS A 269 17.43 -1.38 19.47
CA LYS A 269 16.36 -0.41 19.76
C LYS A 269 16.91 0.57 20.77
N TYR A 270 16.95 1.85 20.43
CA TYR A 270 16.06 2.91 20.92
C TYR A 270 16.27 4.15 20.03
N SER A 271 15.19 4.86 19.70
CA SER A 271 15.26 6.26 19.27
C SER A 271 14.36 7.05 20.22
N ALA A 272 14.92 8.07 20.85
CA ALA A 272 14.38 8.82 21.98
C ALA A 272 13.27 9.81 21.61
N LEU A 273 12.74 9.80 20.38
CA LEU A 273 11.81 10.86 19.96
C LEU A 273 10.47 10.39 19.39
N VAL A 274 10.38 9.35 18.55
CA VAL A 274 9.06 8.92 18.02
C VAL A 274 8.99 7.41 17.75
N SER A 275 8.03 6.74 18.40
CA SER A 275 7.78 5.28 18.35
C SER A 275 6.63 4.86 17.42
N ASP A 276 5.73 5.80 17.08
CA ASP A 276 4.63 5.61 16.13
C ASP A 276 4.39 6.94 15.41
N MET A 277 4.13 6.88 14.11
CA MET A 277 3.78 8.06 13.31
C MET A 277 2.41 7.85 12.69
N ARG A 278 1.44 8.62 13.18
CA ARG A 278 0.08 8.69 12.64
C ARG A 278 -0.20 10.10 12.15
N ASN A 279 -1.25 10.24 11.34
CA ASN A 279 -1.76 11.50 10.81
C ASN A 279 -0.98 12.04 9.60
N LYS A 280 -1.01 13.36 9.41
CA LYS A 280 -0.67 14.02 8.14
C LYS A 280 0.60 14.85 8.34
N LEU A 281 1.58 14.70 7.47
CA LEU A 281 2.77 15.53 7.40
C LEU A 281 2.91 16.09 5.99
N ASN A 282 2.75 17.41 5.83
CA ASN A 282 3.03 18.16 4.61
C ASN A 282 2.65 17.46 3.28
N GLY A 283 1.39 17.02 3.15
CA GLY A 283 0.91 16.36 1.93
C GLY A 283 1.10 14.84 1.89
N SER A 284 1.61 14.23 2.97
CA SER A 284 1.70 12.78 3.16
C SER A 284 0.81 12.33 4.33
N VAL A 285 0.14 11.19 4.18
CA VAL A 285 -0.62 10.54 5.25
C VAL A 285 0.17 9.33 5.71
N LEU A 286 0.58 9.34 6.97
CA LEU A 286 1.23 8.21 7.64
C LEU A 286 0.15 7.37 8.33
N SER A 287 0.09 6.09 7.98
CA SER A 287 -0.91 5.15 8.47
C SER A 287 -0.32 3.76 8.64
N LYS A 288 -1.09 2.85 9.23
CA LYS A 288 -0.69 1.46 9.48
C LYS A 288 -1.83 0.54 9.10
N ASN A 289 -1.50 -0.58 8.45
CA ASN A 289 -2.42 -1.68 8.20
C ASN A 289 -1.79 -2.99 8.70
N ARG A 290 -2.47 -4.12 8.47
CA ARG A 290 -1.97 -5.45 8.86
C ARG A 290 -0.59 -5.78 8.27
N ALA A 291 -0.24 -5.19 7.12
CA ALA A 291 1.05 -5.39 6.46
C ALA A 291 2.15 -4.42 6.95
N GLY A 292 1.83 -3.47 7.85
CA GLY A 292 2.80 -2.56 8.47
C GLY A 292 2.45 -1.08 8.30
N ASN A 293 3.41 -0.23 8.66
CA ASN A 293 3.31 1.22 8.48
C ASN A 293 3.50 1.56 7.00
N TYR A 294 2.74 2.52 6.50
CA TYR A 294 2.83 2.99 5.13
C TYR A 294 2.60 4.49 5.06
N ILE A 295 3.25 5.12 4.08
CA ILE A 295 3.07 6.53 3.75
C ILE A 295 2.41 6.58 2.39
N ARG A 296 1.33 7.35 2.28
CA ARG A 296 0.68 7.63 1.00
C ARG A 296 0.58 9.12 0.77
N ASN A 297 0.60 9.55 -0.48
CA ASN A 297 0.28 10.94 -0.80
C ASN A 297 -1.13 11.25 -0.32
N LYS A 298 -1.28 12.40 0.33
CA LYS A 298 -2.55 12.99 0.71
C LYS A 298 -3.24 13.43 -0.57
N VAL A 299 -4.01 12.52 -1.13
CA VAL A 299 -5.02 12.87 -2.13
C VAL A 299 -6.15 13.55 -1.37
N THR A 300 -6.35 14.85 -1.61
CA THR A 300 -7.60 15.51 -1.22
C THR A 300 -8.69 14.85 -2.05
N PRO A 301 -9.64 14.11 -1.44
CA PRO A 301 -10.69 13.48 -2.21
C PRO A 301 -11.43 14.55 -3.00
N VAL A 302 -11.66 14.30 -4.28
CA VAL A 302 -12.57 15.13 -5.08
C VAL A 302 -13.88 15.17 -4.32
N ASN A 303 -14.36 16.36 -3.95
CA ASN A 303 -15.67 16.55 -3.35
C ASN A 303 -16.67 16.51 -4.50
N PRO A 304 -17.24 15.34 -4.85
CA PRO A 304 -18.00 15.18 -6.08
C PRO A 304 -19.36 15.89 -6.03
N GLN A 305 -19.67 16.58 -4.92
CA GLN A 305 -20.91 17.33 -4.67
C GLN A 305 -22.16 16.58 -5.11
N THR A 306 -22.20 15.27 -4.85
CA THR A 306 -23.36 14.46 -5.24
C THR A 306 -24.62 14.93 -4.52
N ALA A 307 -25.80 14.74 -5.11
CA ALA A 307 -27.06 15.15 -4.51
C ALA A 307 -27.23 14.65 -3.06
N ALA A 308 -26.86 13.39 -2.80
CA ALA A 308 -26.88 12.81 -1.45
C ALA A 308 -25.92 13.51 -0.47
N GLN A 309 -24.73 13.93 -0.92
CA GLN A 309 -23.81 14.68 -0.07
C GLN A 309 -24.33 16.09 0.22
N GLN A 310 -24.97 16.73 -0.75
CA GLN A 310 -25.60 18.03 -0.56
C GLN A 310 -26.78 17.94 0.42
N ALA A 311 -27.65 16.93 0.27
CA ALA A 311 -28.76 16.68 1.19
C ALA A 311 -28.27 16.50 2.64
N ASN A 312 -27.26 15.66 2.87
CA ASN A 312 -26.68 15.49 4.21
C ASN A 312 -26.08 16.79 4.77
N ARG A 313 -25.41 17.61 3.93
CA ARG A 313 -24.87 18.92 4.35
C ARG A 313 -25.98 19.90 4.69
N GLN A 314 -27.04 19.95 3.89
CA GLN A 314 -28.21 20.79 4.15
C GLN A 314 -28.90 20.37 5.45
N GLN A 315 -29.04 19.07 5.69
CA GLN A 315 -29.64 18.56 6.93
C GLN A 315 -28.80 18.93 8.16
N LEU A 316 -27.48 18.74 8.10
CA LEU A 316 -26.57 19.18 9.17
C LEU A 316 -26.58 20.70 9.37
N GLY A 317 -26.61 21.49 8.29
CA GLY A 317 -26.70 22.94 8.34
C GLY A 317 -28.02 23.42 8.94
N SER A 318 -29.12 22.76 8.59
CA SER A 318 -30.45 22.98 9.16
C SER A 318 -30.46 22.69 10.66
N MET A 319 -29.91 21.56 11.11
CA MET A 319 -29.86 21.24 12.55
C MET A 319 -28.97 22.20 13.33
N SER A 320 -27.85 22.63 12.73
CA SER A 320 -26.98 23.64 13.34
C SER A 320 -27.69 25.00 13.48
N SER A 321 -28.54 25.35 12.51
CA SER A 321 -29.36 26.57 12.54
C SER A 321 -30.49 26.44 13.56
N ALA A 322 -31.13 25.27 13.65
CA ALA A 322 -32.17 24.97 14.64
C ALA A 322 -31.64 25.14 16.08
N TRP A 323 -30.42 24.69 16.36
CA TRP A 323 -29.77 24.93 17.66
C TRP A 323 -29.67 26.42 18.02
N ASN A 324 -29.37 27.28 17.03
CA ASN A 324 -29.27 28.71 17.26
C ASN A 324 -30.64 29.36 17.54
N GLY A 325 -31.72 28.75 17.05
CA GLY A 325 -33.10 29.15 17.33
C GLY A 325 -33.65 28.67 18.68
N LEU A 326 -32.91 27.81 19.41
CA LEU A 326 -33.33 27.37 20.74
C LEU A 326 -33.17 28.48 21.78
N THR A 327 -34.12 28.53 22.71
CA THR A 327 -34.02 29.36 23.93
C THR A 327 -32.87 28.89 24.82
N GLU A 328 -32.37 29.75 25.71
CA GLU A 328 -31.30 29.35 26.62
C GLU A 328 -31.71 28.20 27.54
N SER A 329 -32.96 28.17 28.03
CA SER A 329 -33.49 27.07 28.83
C SER A 329 -33.43 25.73 28.08
N GLN A 330 -33.81 25.72 26.80
CA GLN A 330 -33.70 24.53 25.96
C GLN A 330 -32.25 24.11 25.76
N ARG A 331 -31.32 25.04 25.49
CA ARG A 331 -29.89 24.73 25.38
C ARG A 331 -29.31 24.16 26.68
N GLN A 332 -29.75 24.67 27.83
CA GLN A 332 -29.36 24.14 29.14
C GLN A 332 -29.89 22.72 29.34
N SER A 333 -31.12 22.40 28.90
CA SER A 333 -31.63 21.02 28.94
C SER A 333 -30.71 20.04 28.20
N TRP A 334 -30.19 20.44 27.03
CA TRP A 334 -29.25 19.63 26.25
C TRP A 334 -27.87 19.51 26.89
N ARG A 335 -27.34 20.60 27.46
CA ARG A 335 -26.06 20.57 28.18
C ARG A 335 -26.14 19.67 29.43
N GLY A 336 -27.25 19.75 30.17
CA GLY A 336 -27.47 18.93 31.36
C GLY A 336 -27.69 17.45 31.06
N ALA A 337 -28.28 17.12 29.91
CA ALA A 337 -28.55 15.74 29.52
C ALA A 337 -27.31 14.94 29.08
N VAL A 338 -26.20 15.60 28.72
CA VAL A 338 -25.00 14.97 28.12
C VAL A 338 -24.52 13.72 28.86
N ALA A 339 -24.43 13.77 30.19
CA ALA A 339 -23.93 12.67 31.00
C ALA A 339 -24.79 11.39 30.91
N SER A 340 -26.07 11.54 30.55
CA SER A 340 -27.03 10.44 30.38
C SER A 340 -26.94 9.76 29.00
N PHE A 341 -26.15 10.31 28.06
CA PHE A 341 -25.98 9.79 26.70
C PHE A 341 -24.50 9.55 26.35
N PRO A 342 -23.76 8.75 27.15
CA PRO A 342 -22.38 8.44 26.82
C PRO A 342 -22.28 7.62 25.53
N TYR A 343 -21.16 7.74 24.83
CA TYR A 343 -20.80 6.85 23.73
C TYR A 343 -19.37 6.35 23.88
N THR A 344 -19.10 5.18 23.32
CA THR A 344 -17.76 4.60 23.33
C THR A 344 -17.01 5.01 22.06
N ASP A 345 -15.77 5.45 22.22
CA ASP A 345 -14.93 5.77 21.08
C ASP A 345 -14.25 4.52 20.49
N ILE A 346 -13.42 4.71 19.46
CA ILE A 346 -12.73 3.60 18.78
C ILE A 346 -11.70 2.87 19.66
N PHE A 347 -11.31 3.45 20.79
CA PHE A 347 -10.37 2.89 21.76
C PHE A 347 -11.08 2.21 22.94
N GLY A 348 -12.41 2.28 23.01
CA GLY A 348 -13.17 1.73 24.13
C GLY A 348 -13.42 2.76 25.23
N ASP A 349 -12.96 4.00 25.07
CA ASP A 349 -13.11 5.02 26.11
C ASP A 349 -14.52 5.60 26.09
N ARG A 350 -15.11 5.77 27.28
CA ARG A 350 -16.38 6.47 27.45
C ARG A 350 -16.18 7.97 27.18
N LYS A 351 -16.95 8.52 26.25
CA LYS A 351 -16.97 9.94 25.90
C LYS A 351 -18.37 10.51 25.94
N GLU A 352 -18.40 11.81 26.14
CA GLU A 352 -19.59 12.65 26.20
C GLU A 352 -19.56 13.64 25.04
N LEU A 353 -20.72 13.92 24.46
CA LEU A 353 -20.86 14.93 23.40
C LEU A 353 -21.12 16.30 24.03
N ASP A 354 -20.86 17.39 23.32
CA ASP A 354 -21.41 18.68 23.74
C ASP A 354 -22.93 18.71 23.50
N GLY A 355 -23.64 19.59 24.22
CA GLY A 355 -25.11 19.67 24.13
C GLY A 355 -25.62 19.90 22.70
N LYS A 356 -24.88 20.68 21.89
CA LYS A 356 -25.21 20.90 20.48
C LYS A 356 -25.08 19.63 19.65
N SER A 357 -23.96 18.91 19.75
CA SER A 357 -23.79 17.65 19.01
C SER A 357 -24.77 16.58 19.47
N LEU A 358 -25.14 16.56 20.75
CA LEU A 358 -26.18 15.66 21.26
C LEU A 358 -27.53 15.95 20.61
N MET A 359 -27.98 17.22 20.60
CA MET A 359 -29.22 17.64 19.95
C MET A 359 -29.22 17.26 18.47
N ILE A 360 -28.14 17.55 17.75
CA ILE A 360 -28.02 17.21 16.33
C ILE A 360 -28.07 15.69 16.14
N LYS A 361 -27.35 14.90 16.95
CA LYS A 361 -27.32 13.44 16.83
C LYS A 361 -28.70 12.81 16.99
N LEU A 362 -29.42 13.17 18.06
CA LEU A 362 -30.75 12.61 18.32
C LEU A 362 -31.78 13.05 17.27
N ASN A 363 -31.78 14.34 16.90
CA ASN A 363 -32.69 14.85 15.88
C ASN A 363 -32.42 14.31 14.47
N LEU A 364 -31.16 14.05 14.11
CA LEU A 364 -30.85 13.37 12.85
C LEU A 364 -31.41 11.94 12.83
N ASN A 365 -31.33 11.23 13.94
CA ASN A 365 -31.92 9.89 14.04
C ASN A 365 -33.44 9.94 13.96
N LEU A 366 -34.10 10.90 14.62
CA LEU A 366 -35.55 11.12 14.52
C LEU A 366 -35.96 11.41 13.08
N LEU A 367 -35.24 12.31 12.38
CA LEU A 367 -35.51 12.60 10.97
C LEU A 367 -35.32 11.38 10.07
N ASN A 368 -34.25 10.59 10.30
CA ASN A 368 -34.05 9.33 9.57
C ASN A 368 -35.15 8.30 9.86
N ALA A 369 -35.80 8.39 11.03
CA ALA A 369 -36.93 7.57 11.44
C ALA A 369 -38.29 8.13 10.96
N GLY A 370 -38.31 9.24 10.22
CA GLY A 370 -39.53 9.93 9.79
C GLY A 370 -40.26 10.66 10.93
N GLN A 371 -39.61 10.88 12.06
CA GLN A 371 -40.17 11.57 13.24
C GLN A 371 -39.83 13.07 13.24
N SER A 372 -40.60 13.84 14.00
CA SER A 372 -40.36 15.27 14.19
C SER A 372 -39.14 15.53 15.08
N GLN A 373 -38.54 16.71 14.92
CA GLN A 373 -37.42 17.13 15.76
C GLN A 373 -37.92 17.56 17.14
N ILE A 374 -37.11 17.28 18.17
CA ILE A 374 -37.33 17.71 19.53
C ILE A 374 -36.46 18.93 19.87
N VAL A 375 -37.03 19.86 20.63
CA VAL A 375 -36.39 21.14 21.00
C VAL A 375 -35.77 21.09 22.41
N SER A 376 -36.22 20.17 23.25
CA SER A 376 -35.69 19.94 24.61
C SER A 376 -35.11 18.53 24.71
N ALA A 377 -34.09 18.37 25.55
CA ALA A 377 -33.44 17.09 25.72
C ALA A 377 -34.40 16.05 26.35
N PRO A 378 -34.50 14.84 25.78
CA PRO A 378 -35.34 13.79 26.34
C PRO A 378 -34.63 13.10 27.50
N ALA A 379 -35.40 12.41 28.34
CA ALA A 379 -34.83 11.44 29.27
C ALA A 379 -34.24 10.25 28.49
N SER A 380 -33.17 9.64 29.02
CA SER A 380 -32.60 8.44 28.42
C SER A 380 -33.55 7.26 28.58
N VAL A 381 -33.77 6.51 27.51
CA VAL A 381 -34.65 5.34 27.45
C VAL A 381 -33.82 4.11 27.11
N ALA A 382 -34.14 2.98 27.76
CA ALA A 382 -33.54 1.70 27.41
C ALA A 382 -34.06 1.25 26.03
N ILE A 383 -33.14 0.94 25.12
CA ILE A 383 -33.50 0.41 23.80
C ILE A 383 -33.57 -1.11 23.89
N PRO A 384 -34.68 -1.74 23.45
CA PRO A 384 -34.78 -3.19 23.39
C PRO A 384 -33.66 -3.82 22.58
N GLU A 385 -33.25 -5.03 22.96
CA GLU A 385 -32.32 -5.80 22.16
C GLU A 385 -32.96 -6.18 20.82
N LEU A 386 -32.19 -6.01 19.76
CA LEU A 386 -32.53 -6.47 18.42
C LEU A 386 -31.58 -7.62 18.08
N GLY A 387 -32.10 -8.66 17.45
CA GLY A 387 -31.33 -9.74 16.84
C GLY A 387 -31.77 -9.96 15.40
N ILE A 388 -30.87 -10.51 14.58
CA ILE A 388 -31.21 -11.02 13.25
C ILE A 388 -30.95 -12.52 13.28
N THR A 389 -31.98 -13.33 13.03
CA THR A 389 -31.92 -14.80 13.09
C THR A 389 -31.66 -15.42 11.72
N GLY A 390 -31.93 -14.68 10.65
CA GLY A 390 -31.69 -15.12 9.28
C GLY A 390 -31.97 -14.03 8.26
N GLY A 391 -31.71 -14.33 7.00
CA GLY A 391 -32.04 -13.45 5.89
C GLY A 391 -31.79 -14.15 4.56
N ALA A 392 -32.49 -13.69 3.53
CA ALA A 392 -32.37 -14.17 2.17
C ALA A 392 -32.16 -13.00 1.21
N ALA A 393 -31.37 -13.22 0.16
CA ALA A 393 -31.21 -12.28 -0.94
C ALA A 393 -31.34 -13.07 -2.24
N GLU A 394 -32.41 -12.80 -2.99
CA GLU A 394 -32.81 -13.59 -4.16
C GLU A 394 -32.95 -12.71 -5.41
N ILE A 395 -32.58 -13.26 -6.56
CA ILE A 395 -32.57 -12.53 -7.85
C ILE A 395 -33.98 -12.11 -8.28
N SER A 396 -35.03 -12.79 -7.80
CA SER A 396 -36.44 -12.41 -7.98
C SER A 396 -36.82 -11.10 -7.25
N GLY A 397 -35.86 -10.44 -6.59
CA GLY A 397 -36.01 -9.12 -5.97
C GLY A 397 -36.03 -9.17 -4.46
N ASN A 398 -36.28 -10.34 -3.87
CA ASN A 398 -36.49 -10.43 -2.43
C ASN A 398 -35.18 -10.28 -1.66
N VAL A 399 -35.05 -9.17 -0.94
CA VAL A 399 -34.10 -9.07 0.17
C VAL A 399 -34.93 -9.05 1.45
N GLU A 400 -34.87 -10.16 2.18
CA GLU A 400 -35.69 -10.41 3.36
C GLU A 400 -34.80 -10.64 4.57
N LEU A 401 -35.28 -10.20 5.73
CA LEU A 401 -34.61 -10.38 7.01
C LEU A 401 -35.55 -11.03 8.00
N ASN A 402 -35.05 -11.98 8.77
CA ASN A 402 -35.73 -12.54 9.92
C ASN A 402 -35.11 -11.93 11.19
N ILE A 403 -35.90 -11.23 11.99
CA ILE A 403 -35.46 -10.49 13.17
C ILE A 403 -36.10 -11.02 14.47
N THR A 404 -35.39 -10.78 15.58
CA THR A 404 -35.87 -10.99 16.94
C THR A 404 -35.88 -9.64 17.67
N PRO A 405 -36.96 -9.27 18.38
CA PRO A 405 -38.25 -9.95 18.47
C PRO A 405 -39.04 -9.92 17.14
N ALA A 406 -40.02 -10.81 16.99
CA ALA A 406 -40.82 -10.95 15.76
C ALA A 406 -41.63 -9.69 15.37
N THR A 407 -41.70 -8.67 16.22
CA THR A 407 -42.37 -7.41 15.89
C THR A 407 -41.51 -6.27 16.40
N VAL A 408 -41.37 -5.22 15.61
CA VAL A 408 -40.70 -3.99 16.08
C VAL A 408 -41.50 -3.46 17.28
N PRO A 409 -40.89 -3.28 18.47
CA PRO A 409 -41.61 -2.80 19.64
C PRO A 409 -42.27 -1.44 19.42
N ALA A 410 -43.45 -1.23 20.01
CA ALA A 410 -44.15 0.03 19.92
C ALA A 410 -43.29 1.20 20.43
N GLY A 411 -43.34 2.35 19.74
CA GLY A 411 -42.52 3.51 20.07
C GLY A 411 -41.09 3.47 19.51
N PHE A 412 -40.74 2.45 18.72
CA PHE A 412 -39.48 2.35 18.01
C PHE A 412 -39.69 2.22 16.49
N SER A 413 -38.72 2.70 15.73
CA SER A 413 -38.61 2.46 14.29
C SER A 413 -37.36 1.63 14.00
N LEU A 414 -37.43 0.78 12.96
CA LEU A 414 -36.30 -0.02 12.52
C LEU A 414 -35.59 0.69 11.37
N LEU A 415 -34.40 1.23 11.63
CA LEU A 415 -33.55 1.78 10.58
C LEU A 415 -32.78 0.66 9.89
N VAL A 416 -32.92 0.59 8.57
CA VAL A 416 -32.26 -0.43 7.75
C VAL A 416 -31.17 0.22 6.89
N TYR A 417 -29.98 -0.33 6.97
CA TYR A 417 -28.85 0.03 6.14
C TYR A 417 -28.42 -1.19 5.34
N ALA A 418 -28.05 -1.00 4.07
CA ALA A 418 -27.52 -2.08 3.26
C ALA A 418 -26.32 -1.64 2.44
N THR A 419 -25.62 -2.63 1.92
CA THR A 419 -24.50 -2.45 0.98
C THR A 419 -24.99 -2.74 -0.44
N PRO A 420 -24.40 -2.09 -1.47
CA PRO A 420 -24.56 -2.57 -2.84
C PRO A 420 -23.98 -4.00 -2.96
N PRO A 421 -24.34 -4.76 -4.01
CA PRO A 421 -23.77 -6.09 -4.21
C PRO A 421 -22.24 -6.01 -4.29
N VAL A 422 -21.55 -6.75 -3.45
CA VAL A 422 -20.07 -6.84 -3.45
C VAL A 422 -19.64 -8.26 -3.75
N ASN A 423 -18.44 -8.46 -4.29
CA ASN A 423 -17.93 -9.81 -4.51
C ASN A 423 -17.99 -10.65 -3.22
N GLY A 424 -18.38 -11.93 -3.32
CA GLY A 424 -18.55 -12.85 -2.19
C GLY A 424 -17.30 -13.04 -1.31
N GLY A 425 -16.11 -12.65 -1.77
CA GLY A 425 -14.89 -12.62 -0.97
C GLY A 425 -14.68 -11.35 -0.12
N VAL A 426 -15.51 -10.31 -0.25
CA VAL A 426 -15.35 -9.03 0.46
C VAL A 426 -16.14 -9.05 1.77
N TYR A 427 -15.42 -9.07 2.89
CA TYR A 427 -16.00 -9.09 4.24
C TYR A 427 -15.97 -7.72 4.94
N PHE A 428 -14.97 -6.89 4.65
CA PHE A 428 -14.87 -5.57 5.27
C PHE A 428 -15.71 -4.54 4.50
N VAL A 429 -16.97 -4.36 4.94
CA VAL A 429 -17.96 -3.51 4.24
C VAL A 429 -18.48 -2.34 5.07
N LYS A 430 -17.86 -2.04 6.22
CA LYS A 430 -18.30 -0.96 7.13
C LYS A 430 -18.49 0.40 6.44
N ASN A 431 -17.66 0.73 5.45
CA ASN A 431 -17.74 1.98 4.68
C ASN A 431 -18.78 1.96 3.54
N LYS A 432 -19.35 0.79 3.23
CA LYS A 432 -20.27 0.59 2.11
C LYS A 432 -21.75 0.68 2.50
N TYR A 433 -22.08 0.62 3.79
CA TYR A 433 -23.45 0.77 4.25
C TYR A 433 -24.05 2.11 3.84
N ARG A 434 -25.31 2.09 3.38
CA ARG A 434 -26.15 3.26 3.12
C ARG A 434 -27.48 3.06 3.82
N LEU A 435 -28.00 4.11 4.44
CA LEU A 435 -29.37 4.11 4.96
C LEU A 435 -30.32 3.93 3.78
N LEU A 436 -31.18 2.91 3.88
CA LEU A 436 -32.27 2.68 2.94
C LEU A 436 -33.52 3.44 3.41
N GLY A 437 -33.82 3.36 4.70
CA GLY A 437 -34.97 4.02 5.32
C GLY A 437 -35.44 3.27 6.57
N THR A 438 -36.71 3.45 6.91
CA THR A 438 -37.40 2.70 7.96
C THR A 438 -38.16 1.52 7.38
N ALA A 439 -38.13 0.38 8.07
CA ALA A 439 -38.94 -0.78 7.72
C ALA A 439 -39.84 -1.20 8.90
N THR A 440 -40.91 -1.93 8.59
CA THR A 440 -41.83 -2.51 9.58
C THR A 440 -41.68 -4.03 9.59
N ALA A 441 -41.69 -4.64 10.78
CA ALA A 441 -41.75 -6.10 10.92
C ALA A 441 -43.08 -6.48 11.55
N ALA A 442 -43.91 -7.26 10.84
CA ALA A 442 -45.22 -7.70 11.33
C ALA A 442 -45.20 -9.14 11.89
N ALA A 443 -44.23 -9.98 11.50
CA ALA A 443 -44.13 -11.39 11.90
C ALA A 443 -42.69 -11.93 11.91
N GLY A 444 -41.73 -11.09 12.24
CA GLY A 444 -40.30 -11.39 12.30
C GLY A 444 -39.63 -11.27 10.95
N VAL A 445 -40.40 -11.28 9.86
CA VAL A 445 -39.91 -11.02 8.52
C VAL A 445 -40.02 -9.53 8.20
N VAL A 446 -38.94 -8.98 7.68
CA VAL A 446 -38.87 -7.63 7.11
C VAL A 446 -38.47 -7.75 5.66
N ASP A 447 -39.42 -7.48 4.76
CA ASP A 447 -39.13 -7.31 3.34
C ASP A 447 -38.57 -5.89 3.10
N ILE A 448 -37.35 -5.82 2.60
CA ILE A 448 -36.67 -4.55 2.31
C ILE A 448 -36.46 -4.36 0.80
N THR A 449 -37.12 -5.14 -0.05
CA THR A 449 -36.98 -5.14 -1.51
C THR A 449 -37.20 -3.76 -2.13
N ALA A 450 -38.31 -3.10 -1.79
CA ALA A 450 -38.61 -1.76 -2.29
C ALA A 450 -37.56 -0.73 -1.86
N LEU A 451 -37.14 -0.79 -0.59
CA LEU A 451 -36.12 0.10 -0.03
C LEU A 451 -34.74 -0.13 -0.67
N TYR A 452 -34.39 -1.38 -0.92
CA TYR A 452 -33.14 -1.77 -1.57
C TYR A 452 -33.13 -1.32 -3.03
N THR A 453 -34.20 -1.64 -3.77
CA THR A 453 -34.36 -1.29 -5.18
C THR A 453 -34.33 0.21 -5.40
N ALA A 454 -34.99 0.99 -4.55
CA ALA A 454 -34.97 2.44 -4.62
C ALA A 454 -33.55 3.02 -4.44
N LYS A 455 -32.66 2.33 -3.72
CA LYS A 455 -31.31 2.81 -3.43
C LYS A 455 -30.25 2.32 -4.39
N PHE A 456 -30.30 1.05 -4.77
CA PHE A 456 -29.24 0.36 -5.51
C PHE A 456 -29.71 -0.23 -6.85
N GLY A 457 -31.01 -0.18 -7.15
CA GLY A 457 -31.60 -0.94 -8.24
C GLY A 457 -31.97 -2.37 -7.83
N ALA A 458 -32.74 -3.04 -8.67
CA ALA A 458 -33.13 -4.44 -8.44
C ALA A 458 -31.92 -5.36 -8.58
N LEU A 459 -31.89 -6.43 -7.78
CA LEU A 459 -30.89 -7.50 -7.95
C LEU A 459 -31.11 -8.17 -9.31
N SER A 460 -29.99 -8.51 -9.98
CA SER A 460 -30.01 -9.09 -11.32
C SER A 460 -29.22 -10.40 -11.37
N ASN A 461 -29.32 -11.13 -12.48
CA ASN A 461 -28.49 -12.32 -12.72
C ASN A 461 -26.98 -12.01 -12.64
N GLY A 462 -26.56 -10.77 -12.92
CA GLY A 462 -25.18 -10.34 -12.79
C GLY A 462 -24.69 -10.18 -11.34
N ASP A 463 -25.59 -10.33 -10.37
CA ASP A 463 -25.32 -10.24 -8.94
C ASP A 463 -25.29 -11.59 -8.23
N LEU A 464 -25.49 -12.70 -8.96
CA LEU A 464 -25.33 -14.05 -8.41
C LEU A 464 -23.95 -14.20 -7.76
N ASP A 465 -23.91 -14.88 -6.60
CA ASP A 465 -22.72 -15.10 -5.77
C ASP A 465 -22.07 -13.83 -5.18
N LYS A 466 -22.66 -12.66 -5.39
CA LYS A 466 -22.29 -11.45 -4.66
C LYS A 466 -22.89 -11.49 -3.26
N ALA A 467 -22.20 -10.87 -2.33
CA ALA A 467 -22.68 -10.66 -0.97
C ALA A 467 -23.44 -9.32 -0.87
N VAL A 468 -24.57 -9.35 -0.17
CA VAL A 468 -25.28 -8.19 0.33
C VAL A 468 -25.25 -8.25 1.86
N SER A 469 -24.63 -7.26 2.48
CA SER A 469 -24.67 -7.08 3.93
C SER A 469 -25.72 -6.04 4.30
N VAL A 470 -26.52 -6.37 5.30
CA VAL A 470 -27.57 -5.52 5.86
C VAL A 470 -27.29 -5.31 7.34
N ARG A 471 -27.57 -4.10 7.82
CA ARG A 471 -27.45 -3.67 9.19
C ARG A 471 -28.79 -3.08 9.63
N CYS A 472 -29.29 -3.53 10.77
CA CYS A 472 -30.51 -2.99 11.36
C CYS A 472 -30.23 -2.41 12.74
N ALA A 473 -30.89 -1.31 13.09
CA ALA A 473 -30.84 -0.71 14.41
C ALA A 473 -32.20 -0.12 14.79
N LEU A 474 -32.63 -0.33 16.03
CA LEU A 474 -33.82 0.32 16.56
C LEU A 474 -33.50 1.76 16.93
N VAL A 475 -34.43 2.67 16.63
CA VAL A 475 -34.41 4.06 17.08
C VAL A 475 -35.68 4.36 17.85
N SER A 476 -35.55 5.01 19.00
CA SER A 476 -36.71 5.48 19.76
C SER A 476 -37.38 6.65 19.04
N ASN A 477 -38.69 6.57 18.85
CA ASN A 477 -39.47 7.60 18.14
C ASN A 477 -39.65 8.88 18.95
N THR A 478 -39.42 8.82 20.26
CA THR A 478 -39.55 9.96 21.18
C THR A 478 -38.21 10.61 21.50
N THR A 479 -37.14 9.82 21.60
CA THR A 479 -35.84 10.33 22.05
C THR A 479 -34.79 10.42 20.94
N GLY A 480 -34.95 9.69 19.83
CA GLY A 480 -33.92 9.60 18.79
C GLY A 480 -32.69 8.79 19.19
N GLN A 481 -32.72 8.12 20.35
CA GLN A 481 -31.64 7.22 20.74
C GLN A 481 -31.59 6.02 19.81
N LEU A 482 -30.38 5.66 19.37
CA LEU A 482 -30.13 4.56 18.44
C LEU A 482 -29.53 3.37 19.20
N GLY A 483 -30.09 2.19 18.98
CA GLY A 483 -29.61 0.93 19.54
C GLY A 483 -28.32 0.46 18.88
N VAL A 484 -27.77 -0.63 19.41
CA VAL A 484 -26.62 -1.30 18.79
C VAL A 484 -27.08 -1.88 17.45
N GLY A 485 -26.36 -1.53 16.38
CA GLY A 485 -26.64 -2.06 15.06
C GLY A 485 -26.22 -3.53 14.94
N VAL A 486 -27.12 -4.37 14.44
CA VAL A 486 -26.88 -5.79 14.19
C VAL A 486 -26.72 -6.01 12.69
N ASP A 487 -25.72 -6.81 12.32
CA ASP A 487 -25.34 -7.05 10.93
C ASP A 487 -25.66 -8.50 10.53
N ILE A 488 -26.18 -8.68 9.31
CA ILE A 488 -26.22 -9.97 8.62
C ILE A 488 -25.60 -9.85 7.24
N ARG A 489 -25.02 -10.95 6.77
CA ARG A 489 -24.48 -11.07 5.42
C ARG A 489 -25.20 -12.19 4.70
N MET A 490 -25.68 -11.88 3.50
CA MET A 490 -26.41 -12.81 2.64
C MET A 490 -25.67 -12.93 1.32
N ILE A 491 -25.66 -14.13 0.73
CA ILE A 491 -25.19 -14.37 -0.63
C ILE A 491 -26.40 -14.34 -1.54
N VAL A 492 -26.32 -13.58 -2.63
CA VAL A 492 -27.36 -13.52 -3.65
C VAL A 492 -27.44 -14.87 -4.36
N ARG A 493 -28.62 -15.48 -4.36
CA ARG A 493 -28.89 -16.79 -4.95
C ARG A 493 -30.13 -16.75 -5.85
N THR A 494 -30.33 -17.79 -6.64
CA THR A 494 -31.65 -18.07 -7.21
C THR A 494 -32.56 -18.60 -6.10
N ALA A 495 -33.86 -18.28 -6.19
CA ALA A 495 -34.89 -18.77 -5.27
C ALA A 495 -34.89 -20.30 -5.16
#